data_AF-A0A226EDM6-F1
#
_entry.id   AF-A0A226EDM6-F1
#
_cell.length_a   1.000
_cell.length_b   1.000
_cell.length_c   1.000
_cell.angle_alpha   90.00
_cell.angle_beta   90.00
_cell.angle_gamma   90.00
#
_symmetry.space_group_name_H-M   'P 1'
#
loop_
_entity.id
_entity.type
_entity.pdbx_description
1 polymer ?
#
loop_
_entity_poly.entity_id
_entity_poly.type
_entity_poly.pdbx_seq_one_letter_code
_entity_poly.pdbx_strand_id
1 'polypeptide(L)'
;MALNTDRFGSRIGILKILTIVFGIITVGFIGYSYYDVEGLDEAYLSCVIICLIVSFLWALVIIFDVIHESESLKKLDMLFHMIATVFYLITLLCFVISLIKWRSGKRKTDYRLWQRIFAFIFGVITNAVYGYTALLLYHSTD
;
A
#
# COMPACT_ATOMS: atom_id res chain seq x y z
N MET A 1 13.80 -14.56 -22.00
CA MET A 1 13.32 -13.27 -21.46
C MET A 1 14.41 -12.75 -20.54
N ALA A 2 15.07 -11.65 -20.87
CA ALA A 2 16.09 -11.07 -20.01
C ALA A 2 15.38 -10.19 -18.94
N LEU A 3 15.82 -10.27 -17.69
CA LEU A 3 15.35 -9.40 -16.62
C LEU A 3 15.78 -7.97 -16.93
N ASN A 4 14.83 -7.04 -17.07
CA ASN A 4 15.13 -5.65 -17.33
C ASN A 4 15.49 -4.93 -16.01
N THR A 5 16.74 -5.10 -15.58
CA THR A 5 17.26 -4.56 -14.32
C THR A 5 17.35 -3.04 -14.29
N ASP A 6 17.46 -2.39 -15.45
CA ASP A 6 17.63 -0.94 -15.55
C ASP A 6 16.37 -0.19 -15.09
N ARG A 7 15.19 -0.78 -15.29
CA ARG A 7 13.92 -0.19 -14.82
C ARG A 7 13.78 -0.20 -13.31
N PHE A 8 14.41 -1.14 -12.61
CA PHE A 8 14.42 -1.16 -11.14
C PHE A 8 15.25 -0.06 -10.52
N GLY A 9 16.33 0.36 -11.19
CA GLY A 9 17.16 1.48 -10.73
C GLY A 9 16.51 2.85 -10.92
N SER A 10 15.42 2.93 -11.70
CA SER A 10 14.67 4.18 -11.88
C SER A 10 13.95 4.60 -10.61
N ARG A 11 13.77 5.91 -10.41
CA ARG A 11 13.03 6.44 -9.24
C ARG A 11 11.62 5.85 -9.10
N ILE A 12 10.90 5.70 -10.23
CA ILE A 12 9.55 5.11 -10.26
C ILE A 12 9.60 3.62 -9.92
N GLY A 13 10.59 2.88 -10.44
CA GLY A 13 10.80 1.47 -10.12
C GLY A 13 11.05 1.24 -8.62
N ILE A 14 11.91 2.07 -8.01
CA ILE A 14 12.19 2.02 -6.57
C ILE A 14 10.91 2.27 -5.76
N LEU A 15 10.10 3.26 -6.13
CA LEU A 15 8.85 3.55 -5.43
C LEU A 15 7.84 2.40 -5.51
N LYS A 16 7.75 1.72 -6.67
CA LYS A 16 6.91 0.51 -6.82
C LYS A 16 7.41 -0.65 -5.97
N ILE A 17 8.72 -0.81 -5.80
CA ILE A 17 9.25 -1.80 -4.85
C ILE A 17 8.88 -1.39 -3.43
N LEU A 18 9.00 -0.11 -3.08
CA LEU A 18 8.65 0.40 -1.75
C LEU A 18 7.16 0.20 -1.42
N THR A 19 6.23 0.38 -2.37
CA THR A 19 4.82 0.07 -2.12
C THR A 19 4.60 -1.40 -1.76
N ILE A 20 5.32 -2.32 -2.41
CA ILE A 20 5.26 -3.76 -2.10
C ILE A 20 5.87 -4.04 -0.73
N VAL A 21 7.08 -3.53 -0.46
CA VAL A 21 7.79 -3.77 0.81
C VAL A 21 6.99 -3.23 1.98
N PHE A 22 6.53 -1.98 1.93
CA PHE A 22 5.70 -1.41 2.99
C PHE A 22 4.33 -2.07 3.07
N GLY A 23 3.74 -2.48 1.95
CA GLY A 23 2.51 -3.27 1.93
C GLY A 23 2.64 -4.58 2.71
N ILE A 24 3.71 -5.35 2.48
CA ILE A 24 4.00 -6.59 3.21
C ILE A 24 4.15 -6.32 4.72
N ILE A 25 4.90 -5.27 5.08
CA ILE A 25 5.10 -4.88 6.48
C ILE A 25 3.76 -4.52 7.14
N THR A 26 2.92 -3.73 6.47
CA THR A 26 1.59 -3.36 6.95
C THR A 26 0.70 -4.58 7.15
N VAL A 27 0.67 -5.52 6.17
CA VAL A 27 -0.05 -6.80 6.32
C VAL A 27 0.44 -7.59 7.53
N GLY A 28 1.76 -7.66 7.74
CA GLY A 28 2.35 -8.38 8.87
C GLY A 28 1.90 -7.82 10.22
N PHE A 29 1.90 -6.49 10.38
CA PHE A 29 1.46 -5.85 11.62
C PHE A 29 -0.05 -5.97 11.84
N ILE A 30 -0.86 -5.75 10.79
CA ILE A 30 -2.32 -5.75 10.96
C ILE A 30 -2.93 -7.16 10.99
N GLY A 31 -2.41 -8.09 10.18
CA GLY A 31 -2.86 -9.47 10.15
C GLY A 31 -2.68 -10.18 11.50
N TYR A 32 -1.65 -9.82 12.27
CA TYR A 32 -1.49 -10.34 13.63
C TYR A 32 -2.50 -9.72 14.61
N SER A 33 -2.90 -8.47 14.38
CA SER A 33 -3.92 -7.78 15.19
C SER A 33 -5.37 -8.14 14.84
N TYR A 34 -5.58 -8.82 13.71
CA TYR A 34 -6.88 -9.15 13.11
C TYR A 34 -7.66 -10.23 13.87
N TYR A 35 -6.99 -11.12 14.61
CA TYR A 35 -7.60 -12.27 15.27
C TYR A 35 -8.67 -11.94 16.34
N ASP A 36 -8.90 -10.67 16.68
CA ASP A 36 -9.75 -10.26 17.81
C ASP A 36 -10.61 -8.99 17.57
N VAL A 37 -10.81 -8.47 16.34
CA VAL A 37 -11.35 -7.10 16.16
C VAL A 37 -12.34 -6.87 15.00
N GLU A 38 -13.22 -5.89 15.24
CA GLU A 38 -14.28 -5.24 14.43
C GLU A 38 -14.06 -5.19 12.90
N GLY A 39 -15.18 -5.22 12.14
CA GLY A 39 -15.23 -5.14 10.67
C GLY A 39 -14.46 -3.98 10.01
N LEU A 40 -14.10 -2.93 10.75
CA LEU A 40 -13.29 -1.81 10.24
C LEU A 40 -11.82 -2.21 10.01
N ASP A 41 -11.27 -3.06 10.87
CA ASP A 41 -9.90 -3.57 10.73
C ASP A 41 -9.82 -4.53 9.54
N GLU A 42 -10.90 -5.28 9.29
CA GLU A 42 -11.02 -6.17 8.14
C GLU A 42 -11.09 -5.43 6.82
N ALA A 43 -11.83 -4.32 6.78
CA ALA A 43 -11.90 -3.46 5.59
C ALA A 43 -10.52 -2.88 5.26
N TYR A 44 -9.77 -2.45 6.27
CA TYR A 44 -8.42 -1.93 6.08
C TYR A 44 -7.43 -3.03 5.65
N LEU A 45 -7.41 -4.19 6.31
CA LEU A 45 -6.58 -5.32 5.90
C LEU A 45 -6.89 -5.76 4.46
N SER A 46 -8.18 -5.85 4.11
CA SER A 46 -8.61 -6.25 2.75
C SER A 46 -8.13 -5.25 1.70
N CYS A 47 -8.24 -3.95 1.98
CA CYS A 47 -7.74 -2.90 1.09
C CYS A 47 -6.22 -3.00 0.90
N VAL A 48 -5.46 -3.18 1.99
CA VAL A 48 -4.01 -3.37 1.98
C VAL A 48 -3.63 -4.58 1.12
N ILE A 49 -4.29 -5.73 1.32
CA ILE A 49 -4.03 -6.96 0.57
C ILE A 49 -4.32 -6.77 -0.93
N ILE A 50 -5.47 -6.20 -1.28
CA ILE A 50 -5.84 -5.99 -2.69
C ILE A 50 -4.81 -5.08 -3.38
N CYS A 51 -4.45 -3.96 -2.75
CA CYS A 51 -3.45 -3.04 -3.31
C CYS A 51 -2.08 -3.71 -3.45
N LEU A 52 -1.68 -4.52 -2.48
CA LEU A 52 -0.43 -5.29 -2.51
C LEU A 52 -0.43 -6.29 -3.66
N ILE A 53 -1.50 -7.08 -3.83
CA ILE A 53 -1.62 -8.05 -4.93
C ILE A 53 -1.52 -7.33 -6.27
N VAL A 54 -2.28 -6.24 -6.46
CA VAL A 54 -2.25 -5.50 -7.73
C VAL A 54 -0.88 -4.88 -7.98
N SER A 55 -0.24 -4.32 -6.95
CA SER A 55 1.11 -3.73 -7.06
C SER A 55 2.17 -4.79 -7.41
N PHE A 56 2.06 -5.98 -6.81
CA PHE A 56 2.92 -7.11 -7.13
C PHE A 56 2.73 -7.59 -8.57
N LEU A 57 1.48 -7.79 -9.00
CA LEU A 57 1.16 -8.16 -10.39
C LEU A 57 1.68 -7.12 -11.38
N TRP A 58 1.52 -5.84 -11.07
CA TRP A 58 2.01 -4.75 -11.91
C TRP A 58 3.54 -4.72 -11.99
N ALA A 59 4.22 -4.94 -10.87
CA ALA A 59 5.67 -5.09 -10.86
C ALA A 59 6.14 -6.27 -11.74
N LEU A 60 5.45 -7.43 -11.68
CA LEU A 60 5.77 -8.57 -12.54
C LEU A 60 5.63 -8.23 -14.04
N VAL A 61 4.56 -7.53 -14.42
CA VAL A 61 4.33 -7.11 -15.81
C VAL A 61 5.51 -6.27 -16.33
N ILE A 62 6.03 -5.37 -15.49
CA ILE A 62 7.18 -4.51 -15.83
C ILE A 62 8.49 -5.31 -15.89
N ILE A 63 8.70 -6.23 -14.95
CA ILE A 63 9.92 -7.05 -14.83
C ILE A 63 10.13 -7.94 -16.05
N PHE A 64 9.06 -8.59 -16.47
CA PHE A 64 9.10 -9.51 -17.59
C PHE A 64 9.04 -8.76 -18.93
N ASP A 65 8.94 -7.42 -18.93
CA ASP A 65 8.75 -6.60 -20.13
C ASP A 65 7.65 -7.19 -21.04
N VAL A 66 6.62 -7.77 -20.41
CA VAL A 66 5.50 -8.44 -21.13
C VAL A 66 4.80 -7.42 -22.01
N ILE A 67 4.84 -6.16 -21.60
CA ILE A 67 4.27 -5.04 -22.31
C ILE A 67 5.32 -3.92 -22.37
N HIS A 68 5.72 -3.52 -23.57
CA HIS A 68 6.48 -2.29 -23.78
C HIS A 68 5.70 -1.12 -23.18
N GLU A 69 6.35 -0.27 -22.37
CA GLU A 69 5.72 0.88 -21.72
C GLU A 69 5.14 1.86 -22.74
N SER A 70 3.86 1.67 -23.10
CA SER A 70 3.09 2.64 -23.86
C SER A 70 2.59 3.75 -22.92
N GLU A 71 2.32 4.92 -23.50
CA GLU A 71 1.73 6.05 -22.77
C GLU A 71 0.42 5.65 -22.06
N SER A 72 -0.38 4.77 -22.67
CA SER A 72 -1.60 4.23 -22.09
C SER A 72 -1.35 3.42 -20.81
N LEU A 73 -0.27 2.64 -20.74
CA LEU A 73 0.08 1.88 -19.54
C LEU A 73 0.53 2.79 -18.41
N LYS A 74 1.30 3.84 -18.71
CA LYS A 74 1.68 4.86 -17.72
C LYS A 74 0.47 5.56 -17.13
N LYS A 75 -0.54 5.88 -17.97
CA LYS A 75 -1.81 6.46 -17.52
C LYS A 75 -2.63 5.50 -16.65
N LEU A 76 -2.67 4.22 -17.00
CA LEU A 76 -3.33 3.19 -16.18
C LEU A 76 -2.64 2.99 -14.83
N ASP A 77 -1.31 2.99 -14.82
CA ASP A 77 -0.48 2.89 -13.61
C ASP A 77 -0.71 4.09 -12.68
N MET A 78 -0.70 5.30 -13.25
CA MET A 78 -1.02 6.52 -12.53
C MET A 78 -2.42 6.45 -11.91
N LEU A 79 -3.42 6.03 -12.70
CA LEU A 79 -4.80 5.90 -12.24
C LEU A 79 -4.91 4.87 -11.10
N PHE A 80 -4.24 3.73 -11.21
CA PHE A 80 -4.18 2.74 -10.14
C PHE A 80 -3.59 3.34 -8.85
N HIS A 81 -2.44 4.01 -8.92
CA HIS A 81 -1.81 4.61 -7.74
C HIS A 81 -2.68 5.72 -7.12
N MET A 82 -3.39 6.52 -7.92
CA MET A 82 -4.36 7.51 -7.41
C MET A 82 -5.54 6.85 -6.70
N ILE A 83 -6.16 5.85 -7.32
CA ILE A 83 -7.29 5.11 -6.74
C ILE A 83 -6.86 4.43 -5.44
N ALA A 84 -5.72 3.74 -5.46
CA ALA A 84 -5.15 3.08 -4.29
C ALA A 84 -4.94 4.07 -3.14
N THR A 85 -4.41 5.27 -3.42
CA THR A 85 -4.22 6.33 -2.41
C THR A 85 -5.55 6.75 -1.77
N VAL A 86 -6.60 6.93 -2.56
CA VAL A 86 -7.92 7.32 -2.04
C VAL A 86 -8.52 6.20 -1.18
N PHE A 87 -8.51 4.96 -1.65
CA PHE A 87 -9.02 3.82 -0.89
C PHE A 87 -8.23 3.56 0.39
N TYR A 88 -6.90 3.66 0.34
CA TYR A 88 -6.06 3.55 1.53
C TYR A 88 -6.40 4.64 2.54
N LEU A 89 -6.52 5.89 2.10
CA LEU A 89 -6.83 6.99 3.00
C LEU A 89 -8.17 6.77 3.71
N ILE A 90 -9.23 6.35 2.99
CA ILE A 90 -10.55 6.07 3.56
C ILE A 90 -10.46 4.95 4.60
N THR A 91 -9.86 3.83 4.24
CA THR A 91 -9.78 2.67 5.13
C THR A 91 -8.82 2.89 6.32
N LEU A 92 -7.78 3.70 6.13
CA LEU A 92 -6.89 4.14 7.20
C LEU A 92 -7.62 5.03 8.21
N LEU A 93 -8.51 5.93 7.77
CA LEU A 93 -9.36 6.72 8.66
C LEU A 93 -10.30 5.82 9.48
N CYS A 94 -10.91 4.80 8.85
CA CYS A 94 -11.69 3.78 9.54
C CYS A 94 -10.85 3.04 10.60
N PHE A 95 -9.61 2.68 10.25
CA PHE A 95 -8.69 2.04 11.18
C PHE A 95 -8.30 2.94 12.36
N VAL A 96 -8.12 4.25 12.14
CA VAL A 96 -7.88 5.21 13.23
C VAL A 96 -9.06 5.27 14.20
N ILE A 97 -10.30 5.26 13.69
CA ILE A 97 -11.50 5.22 14.54
C ILE A 97 -11.47 3.95 15.41
N SER A 98 -11.16 2.80 14.80
CA SER A 98 -11.03 1.51 15.50
C SER A 98 -9.90 1.53 16.55
N LEU A 99 -8.77 2.17 16.25
CA LEU A 99 -7.64 2.34 17.16
C LEU A 99 -8.01 3.23 18.37
N ILE A 100 -8.74 4.32 18.15
CA ILE A 100 -9.22 5.23 19.21
C ILE A 100 -10.19 4.49 20.14
N LYS A 101 -11.15 3.74 19.58
CA LYS A 101 -12.07 2.89 20.37
C LYS A 101 -11.31 1.89 21.24
N TRP A 102 -10.31 1.22 20.68
CA TRP A 102 -9.50 0.26 21.40
C TRP A 102 -8.71 0.88 22.56
N ARG A 103 -8.11 2.05 22.33
CA ARG A 103 -7.38 2.81 23.37
C ARG A 103 -8.29 3.27 24.52
N SER A 104 -9.55 3.57 24.22
CA SER A 104 -10.57 3.97 25.20
C SER A 104 -11.00 2.80 26.12
N GLY A 105 -10.88 1.57 25.63
CA GLY A 105 -11.21 0.36 26.40
C GLY A 105 -10.28 0.08 27.59
N LYS A 106 -10.70 -0.85 28.47
CA LYS A 106 -9.95 -1.21 29.70
C LYS A 106 -8.67 -2.04 29.47
N ARG A 107 -8.39 -2.51 28.24
CA ARG A 107 -7.17 -3.27 27.89
C ARG A 107 -6.07 -2.35 27.33
N LYS A 108 -5.55 -1.45 28.18
CA LYS A 108 -4.69 -0.32 27.78
C LYS A 108 -3.21 -0.66 27.53
N THR A 109 -2.75 -1.85 27.90
CA THR A 109 -1.32 -2.21 27.92
C THR A 109 -1.09 -3.60 27.33
N ASP A 110 -1.56 -3.80 26.11
CA ASP A 110 -1.20 -4.99 25.32
C ASP A 110 -0.19 -4.59 24.23
N TYR A 111 0.77 -5.49 23.98
CA TYR A 111 1.65 -5.48 22.79
C TYR A 111 0.87 -5.23 21.48
N ARG A 112 -0.41 -5.62 21.46
CA ARG A 112 -1.36 -5.39 20.37
C ARG A 112 -1.62 -3.92 20.06
N LEU A 113 -1.63 -3.03 21.07
CA LEU A 113 -1.80 -1.59 20.83
C LEU A 113 -0.61 -1.04 20.02
N TRP A 114 0.61 -1.44 20.39
CA TRP A 114 1.81 -1.04 19.65
C TRP A 114 1.80 -1.58 18.23
N GLN A 115 1.41 -2.84 18.02
CA GLN A 115 1.26 -3.42 16.68
C GLN A 115 0.28 -2.62 15.82
N ARG A 116 -0.87 -2.19 16.36
CA ARG A 116 -1.84 -1.38 15.61
C ARG A 116 -1.32 0.03 15.33
N ILE A 117 -0.56 0.62 16.25
CA ILE A 117 0.12 1.91 16.01
C ILE A 117 1.16 1.77 14.89
N PHE A 118 1.97 0.71 14.88
CA PHE A 118 2.92 0.45 13.80
C PHE A 118 2.21 0.18 12.47
N ALA A 119 1.13 -0.60 12.47
CA ALA A 119 0.30 -0.82 11.28
C ALA A 119 -0.22 0.51 10.71
N PHE A 120 -0.69 1.41 11.58
CA PHE A 120 -1.10 2.75 11.17
C PHE A 120 0.06 3.57 10.56
N ILE A 121 1.22 3.60 11.22
CA ILE A 121 2.39 4.35 10.74
C ILE A 121 2.84 3.84 9.37
N PHE A 122 3.02 2.53 9.22
CA PHE A 122 3.37 1.93 7.93
C PHE A 122 2.25 2.12 6.90
N GLY A 123 0.98 2.08 7.32
CA GLY A 123 -0.16 2.45 6.49
C GLY A 123 -0.08 3.85 5.90
N VAL A 124 0.25 4.85 6.73
CA VAL A 124 0.47 6.25 6.30
C VAL A 124 1.63 6.32 5.31
N ILE A 125 2.75 5.66 5.62
CA ILE A 125 3.93 5.64 4.73
C ILE A 125 3.57 5.01 3.38
N THR A 126 2.94 3.84 3.38
CA THR A 126 2.48 3.16 2.16
C THR A 126 1.57 4.06 1.34
N ASN A 127 0.59 4.72 1.98
CA ASN A 127 -0.31 5.65 1.31
C ASN A 127 0.45 6.84 0.68
N ALA A 128 1.42 7.40 1.39
CA ALA A 128 2.26 8.49 0.87
C ALA A 128 3.10 8.03 -0.33
N VAL A 129 3.63 6.80 -0.32
CA VAL A 129 4.36 6.23 -1.46
C VAL A 129 3.43 6.03 -2.65
N TYR A 130 2.21 5.53 -2.46
CA TYR A 130 1.20 5.45 -3.54
C TYR A 130 0.93 6.83 -4.15
N GLY A 131 0.64 7.84 -3.33
CA GLY A 131 0.32 9.19 -3.79
C GLY A 131 1.51 9.85 -4.50
N TYR A 132 2.72 9.71 -3.97
CA TYR A 132 3.92 10.26 -4.58
C TYR A 132 4.27 9.57 -5.92
N THR A 133 4.03 8.26 -6.02
CA THR A 133 4.22 7.53 -7.28
C THR A 133 3.24 8.00 -8.34
N ALA A 134 1.97 8.22 -7.99
CA ALA A 134 0.97 8.79 -8.90
C ALA A 134 1.39 10.17 -9.42
N LEU A 135 1.86 11.06 -8.54
CA LEU A 135 2.31 12.41 -8.91
C LEU A 135 3.52 12.37 -9.86
N LEU A 136 4.49 11.51 -9.61
CA LEU A 136 5.64 11.35 -10.50
C LEU A 136 5.25 10.80 -11.86
N LEU A 137 4.31 9.85 -11.90
CA LEU A 137 3.79 9.32 -13.17
C LEU A 137 3.07 10.40 -13.97
N TYR A 138 2.27 11.24 -13.31
CA TYR A 138 1.60 12.38 -13.95
C TYR A 138 2.60 13.35 -14.61
N HIS A 139 3.64 13.77 -13.87
CA HIS A 139 4.68 14.64 -14.43
C HIS A 139 5.58 13.98 -15.50
N SER A 140 5.55 12.65 -15.61
CA SER A 140 6.29 11.92 -16.65
C SER A 140 5.49 11.70 -17.94
N THR A 141 4.21 12.08 -17.94
CA THR A 141 3.31 11.99 -19.11
C THR A 141 3.12 13.33 -19.84
N ASP A 142 3.63 14.43 -19.29
CA ASP A 142 3.71 15.76 -19.92
C ASP A 142 5.08 15.96 -20.60
#